data_AF-A0A2H5V855-F1
#
_entry.id   AF-A0A2H5V855-F1
#
_cell.length_a   1.000
_cell.length_b   1.000
_cell.length_c   1.000
_cell.angle_alpha   90.00
_cell.angle_beta   90.00
_cell.angle_gamma   90.00
#
_symmetry.space_group_name_H-M   'P 1'
#
loop_
_entity.id
_entity.type
_entity.pdbx_description
1 polymer ?
#
loop_
_entity_poly.entity_id
_entity_poly.type
_entity_poly.pdbx_seq_one_letter_code
_entity_poly.pdbx_strand_id
1 'polypeptide(L)'
;MSYYTDERLITSRDALNRWEFKLKLLEVVENARDPAAFKFGHRVLVKKVLVITRNLRTNEVTEKELDLEEIENEIRSKRYFSSANRWVAPSEIKNGYIVGYRHNDLLANAIALDYITI
;
A
#
# COMPACT_ATOMS: atom_id res chain seq x y z
N MET A 1 -15.96 -1.46 -21.70
CA MET A 1 -14.93 -0.40 -21.81
C MET A 1 -13.72 -0.84 -21.01
N SER A 2 -12.60 -1.11 -21.67
CA SER A 2 -11.32 -1.37 -20.98
C SER A 2 -10.71 -0.01 -20.66
N TYR A 3 -10.70 0.38 -19.38
CA TYR A 3 -9.97 1.56 -18.94
C TYR A 3 -8.48 1.20 -18.95
N TYR A 4 -7.74 1.68 -19.95
CA TYR A 4 -6.29 1.56 -19.99
C TYR A 4 -5.71 2.38 -18.83
N THR A 5 -5.27 1.71 -17.77
CA THR A 5 -4.48 2.32 -16.70
C THR A 5 -3.03 2.32 -17.16
N ASP A 6 -2.40 3.50 -17.19
CA ASP A 6 -0.96 3.58 -17.42
C ASP A 6 -0.25 2.84 -16.28
N GLU A 7 0.42 1.74 -16.64
CA GLU A 7 1.17 0.88 -15.74
C GLU A 7 2.19 1.67 -14.91
N ARG A 8 2.76 2.74 -15.47
CA ARG A 8 3.75 3.59 -14.78
C ARG A 8 3.19 4.28 -13.54
N LEU A 9 1.87 4.49 -13.49
CA LEU A 9 1.21 5.15 -12.35
C LEU A 9 1.03 4.23 -11.15
N ILE A 10 0.97 2.91 -11.38
CA ILE A 10 0.70 1.90 -10.35
C ILE A 10 1.93 1.08 -9.96
N THR A 11 3.08 1.37 -10.58
CA THR A 11 4.38 0.79 -10.25
C THR A 11 5.24 1.76 -9.45
N SER A 12 6.01 1.24 -8.50
CA SER A 12 7.15 1.95 -7.91
C SER A 12 8.42 1.10 -8.04
N ARG A 13 9.59 1.70 -7.78
CA ARG A 13 10.88 0.99 -7.79
C ARG A 13 11.67 1.32 -6.53
N ASP A 14 12.56 0.41 -6.19
CA ASP A 14 13.56 0.63 -5.14
C ASP A 14 14.59 1.68 -5.58
N ALA A 15 15.33 2.23 -4.62
CA ALA A 15 16.34 3.24 -4.88
C ALA A 15 17.47 2.76 -5.82
N LEU A 16 17.70 1.44 -5.88
CA LEU A 16 18.76 0.83 -6.69
C LEU A 16 18.26 0.29 -8.05
N ASN A 17 16.99 0.51 -8.40
CA ASN A 17 16.35 -0.03 -9.61
C ASN A 17 16.58 -1.54 -9.80
N ARG A 18 16.56 -2.31 -8.71
CA ARG A 18 16.62 -3.78 -8.71
C ARG A 18 15.24 -4.41 -8.67
N TRP A 19 14.28 -3.73 -8.06
CA TRP A 19 12.95 -4.25 -7.77
C TRP A 19 11.88 -3.26 -8.23
N GLU A 20 10.80 -3.81 -8.77
CA GLU A 20 9.59 -3.07 -9.12
C GLU A 20 8.42 -3.62 -8.31
N PHE A 21 7.59 -2.73 -7.77
CA PHE A 21 6.51 -3.07 -6.86
C PHE A 21 5.17 -2.60 -7.42
N LYS A 22 4.15 -3.44 -7.23
CA LYS A 22 2.74 -3.06 -7.40
C LYS A 22 1.96 -3.46 -6.16
N LEU A 23 1.04 -2.61 -5.73
CA LEU A 23 0.17 -2.91 -4.61
C LEU A 23 -1.27 -3.03 -5.12
N LYS A 24 -1.84 -4.22 -5.02
CA LYS A 24 -3.26 -4.44 -5.30
C LYS A 24 -4.04 -4.31 -4.00
N LEU A 25 -5.09 -3.48 -4.02
CA LEU A 25 -6.02 -3.37 -2.91
C LEU A 25 -6.87 -4.65 -2.82
N LEU A 26 -6.88 -5.30 -1.67
CA LEU A 26 -7.68 -6.50 -1.41
C LEU A 26 -8.89 -6.20 -0.55
N GLU A 27 -8.69 -5.48 0.55
CA GLU A 27 -9.73 -5.25 1.56
C GLU A 27 -9.60 -3.82 2.12
N VAL A 28 -10.75 -3.17 2.31
CA VAL A 28 -10.88 -1.90 3.03
C VAL A 28 -11.73 -2.12 4.27
N VAL A 29 -11.53 -1.29 5.30
CA VAL A 29 -12.41 -1.30 6.47
C VAL A 29 -13.72 -0.62 6.10
N GLU A 30 -14.81 -1.38 6.07
CA GLU A 30 -16.16 -0.84 5.84
C GLU A 30 -16.54 0.15 6.94
N ASN A 31 -17.23 1.22 6.56
CA ASN A 31 -17.74 2.25 7.49
C ASN A 31 -16.66 2.94 8.36
N ALA A 32 -15.38 2.87 7.97
CA ALA A 32 -14.32 3.58 8.69
C ALA A 32 -14.55 5.10 8.63
N ARG A 33 -14.50 5.76 9.80
CA ARG A 33 -14.66 7.21 9.90
C ARG A 33 -13.31 7.89 9.80
N ASP A 34 -13.07 8.56 8.68
CA ASP A 34 -11.84 9.33 8.48
C ASP A 34 -11.80 10.52 9.46
N PRO A 35 -10.82 10.56 10.41
CA PRO A 35 -10.72 11.64 11.38
C PRO A 35 -10.39 13.00 10.76
N ALA A 36 -9.89 13.02 9.53
CA ALA A 36 -9.51 14.24 8.80
C ALA A 36 -10.29 14.42 7.49
N ALA A 37 -11.50 13.84 7.39
CA ALA A 37 -12.38 13.94 6.23
C ALA A 37 -12.62 15.39 5.78
N PHE A 38 -12.71 16.33 6.73
CA PHE A 38 -12.92 17.75 6.43
C PHE A 38 -11.75 18.42 5.69
N LYS A 39 -10.54 17.87 5.78
CA LYS A 39 -9.34 18.39 5.11
C LYS A 39 -9.04 17.67 3.80
N PHE A 40 -9.20 16.35 3.80
CA PHE A 40 -8.72 15.48 2.72
C PHE A 40 -9.85 14.87 1.88
N GLY A 41 -11.10 15.20 2.19
CA GLY A 41 -12.27 14.63 1.55
C GLY A 41 -12.48 13.16 1.92
N HIS A 42 -13.17 12.44 1.05
CA HIS A 42 -13.46 11.03 1.26
C HIS A 42 -12.21 10.18 1.01
N ARG A 43 -11.77 9.42 2.02
CA ARG A 43 -10.69 8.44 1.93
C ARG A 43 -11.19 7.08 2.42
N VAL A 44 -10.62 6.02 1.86
CA VAL A 44 -10.86 4.65 2.32
C VAL A 44 -9.72 4.23 3.24
N LEU A 45 -10.06 3.47 4.29
CA LEU A 45 -9.07 2.89 5.18
C LEU A 45 -8.67 1.52 4.65
N VAL A 46 -7.44 1.39 4.17
CA VAL A 46 -6.94 0.12 3.62
C VAL A 46 -6.68 -0.86 4.77
N LYS A 47 -7.20 -2.08 4.62
CA LYS A 47 -7.02 -3.19 5.56
C LYS A 47 -6.01 -4.20 5.04
N LYS A 48 -6.16 -4.66 3.80
CA LYS A 48 -5.26 -5.64 3.18
C LYS A 48 -4.82 -5.24 1.79
N VAL A 49 -3.58 -5.58 1.47
CA VAL A 49 -3.00 -5.42 0.13
C VAL A 49 -2.26 -6.69 -0.29
N LEU A 50 -2.22 -6.94 -1.59
CA LEU A 50 -1.27 -7.87 -2.20
C LEU A 50 -0.09 -7.05 -2.72
N VAL A 51 1.10 -7.29 -2.16
CA VAL A 51 2.33 -6.73 -2.67
C VAL A 51 2.90 -7.67 -3.72
N ILE A 52 3.03 -7.17 -4.93
CA ILE A 52 3.62 -7.88 -6.06
C ILE A 52 4.99 -7.26 -6.30
N THR A 53 6.04 -8.06 -6.13
CA THR A 53 7.43 -7.63 -6.29
C THR A 53 8.05 -8.35 -7.47
N ARG A 54 8.61 -7.58 -8.41
CA ARG A 54 9.34 -8.10 -9.57
C ARG A 54 10.82 -7.80 -9.45
N ASN A 55 11.65 -8.82 -9.56
CA ASN A 55 13.09 -8.67 -9.76
C ASN A 55 13.36 -8.20 -11.20
N LEU A 56 13.92 -7.01 -11.37
CA LEU A 56 14.18 -6.44 -12.70
C LEU A 56 15.34 -7.12 -13.45
N ARG A 57 16.16 -7.94 -12.76
CA ARG A 57 17.27 -8.69 -13.36
C ARG A 57 16.86 -10.08 -13.80
N THR A 58 16.11 -10.79 -12.96
CA THR A 58 15.70 -12.19 -13.22
C THR A 58 14.29 -12.31 -13.81
N ASN A 59 13.50 -11.23 -13.78
CA ASN A 59 12.06 -11.22 -14.08
C ASN A 59 11.21 -12.12 -13.17
N GLU A 60 11.79 -12.60 -12.06
CA GLU A 60 11.05 -13.34 -11.04
C GLU A 60 10.01 -12.42 -10.38
N VAL A 61 8.80 -12.94 -10.19
CA VAL A 61 7.70 -12.24 -9.53
C VAL A 61 7.31 -12.98 -8.28
N THR A 62 7.25 -12.27 -7.17
CA THR A 62 6.75 -12.77 -5.89
C THR A 62 5.51 -11.99 -5.48
N GLU A 63 4.61 -12.67 -4.79
CA GLU A 63 3.37 -12.09 -4.29
C GLU A 63 3.27 -12.36 -2.79
N LYS A 64 2.92 -11.32 -2.03
CA LYS A 64 2.74 -11.41 -0.58
C LYS A 64 1.53 -10.61 -0.15
N GLU A 65 0.57 -11.28 0.47
CA GLU A 65 -0.53 -10.60 1.15
C GLU A 65 -0.06 -10.02 2.47
N LEU A 66 -0.48 -8.79 2.76
CA LEU A 66 -0.21 -8.10 4.01
C LEU A 66 -1.51 -7.59 4.62
N ASP A 67 -1.75 -7.97 5.88
CA ASP A 67 -2.79 -7.37 6.72
C ASP A 67 -2.22 -6.13 7.43
N LEU A 68 -2.51 -4.97 6.87
CA LEU A 68 -2.02 -3.69 7.37
C LEU A 68 -2.69 -3.29 8.68
N GLU A 69 -3.89 -3.80 8.98
CA GLU A 69 -4.55 -3.57 10.25
C GLU A 69 -3.88 -4.35 11.38
N GLU A 70 -3.54 -5.62 11.15
CA GLU A 70 -2.78 -6.43 12.10
C GLU A 70 -1.40 -5.82 12.37
N ILE A 71 -0.68 -5.42 11.31
CA ILE A 71 0.62 -4.76 11.40
C ILE A 71 0.54 -3.44 12.19
N GLU A 72 -0.51 -2.63 11.95
CA GLU A 72 -0.75 -1.39 12.69
C GLU A 72 -1.02 -1.67 14.18
N ASN A 73 -1.80 -2.70 14.50
CA ASN A 73 -2.08 -3.12 15.86
C ASN A 73 -0.81 -3.62 16.58
N GLU A 74 0.06 -4.35 15.88
CA GLU A 74 1.34 -4.81 16.41
C GLU A 74 2.29 -3.65 16.71
N ILE A 75 2.43 -2.68 15.80
CA ILE A 75 3.23 -1.47 16.03
C ILE A 75 2.71 -0.69 17.23
N ARG A 76 1.40 -0.50 17.32
CA ARG A 76 0.78 0.22 18.44
C ARG A 76 1.08 -0.46 19.77
N SER A 77 1.08 -1.80 19.79
CA SER A 77 1.41 -2.60 20.97
C SER A 77 2.89 -2.50 21.35
N LYS A 78 3.80 -2.63 20.38
CA LYS A 78 5.25 -2.68 20.63
C LYS A 78 5.90 -1.32 20.86
N ARG A 79 5.42 -0.28 20.17
CA ARG A 79 6.12 1.01 20.07
C ARG A 79 5.27 2.21 20.48
N TYR A 80 4.04 2.01 20.95
CA TYR A 80 3.14 3.06 21.44
C TYR A 80 2.88 4.22 20.46
N PHE A 81 3.05 4.00 19.15
CA PHE A 81 2.69 4.95 18.10
C PHE A 81 1.74 4.30 17.10
N SER A 82 0.96 5.11 16.39
CA SER A 82 0.12 4.66 15.28
C SER A 82 0.42 5.48 14.03
N SER A 83 0.42 4.84 12.87
CA SER A 83 0.51 5.52 11.58
C SER A 83 -0.89 5.87 11.08
N ALA A 84 -1.04 7.03 10.43
CA ALA A 84 -2.26 7.38 9.71
C ALA A 84 -2.20 6.98 8.22
N ASN A 85 -1.20 6.17 7.85
CA ASN A 85 -0.74 6.00 6.47
C ASN A 85 -1.67 5.10 5.64
N ARG A 86 -2.57 4.37 6.30
CA ARG A 86 -3.55 3.48 5.67
C ARG A 86 -4.74 4.20 5.02
N TRP A 87 -4.91 5.50 5.27
CA TRP A 87 -5.94 6.29 4.59
C TRP A 87 -5.49 6.62 3.16
N VAL A 88 -6.27 6.17 2.19
CA VAL A 88 -6.00 6.34 0.75
C VAL A 88 -7.19 7.00 0.09
N ALA A 89 -6.96 8.02 -0.74
CA ALA A 89 -8.03 8.67 -1.48
C ALA A 89 -8.47 7.79 -2.68
N PRO A 90 -9.76 7.77 -3.06
CA PRO A 90 -10.22 7.02 -4.23
C PRO A 90 -9.48 7.38 -5.54
N SER A 91 -8.98 8.62 -5.66
CA SER A 91 -8.18 9.07 -6.80
C SER A 91 -6.80 8.41 -6.89
N GLU A 92 -6.29 7.90 -5.77
CA GLU A 92 -5.03 7.16 -5.61
C GLU A 92 -5.20 5.66 -5.87
N ILE A 93 -6.40 5.22 -6.24
CA ILE A 93 -6.70 3.84 -6.60
C ILE A 93 -7.04 3.81 -8.10
N LYS A 94 -6.28 3.03 -8.87
CA LYS A 94 -6.45 2.86 -10.32
C LYS A 94 -6.66 1.38 -10.63
N ASN A 95 -7.86 1.02 -11.08
CA ASN A 95 -8.21 -0.36 -11.43
C ASN A 95 -7.87 -1.38 -10.32
N GLY A 96 -8.13 -1.02 -9.06
CA GLY A 96 -7.83 -1.86 -7.91
C GLY A 96 -6.36 -1.85 -7.44
N TYR A 97 -5.49 -1.06 -8.07
CA TYR A 97 -4.10 -0.88 -7.64
C TYR A 97 -3.90 0.48 -6.97
N ILE A 98 -3.05 0.51 -5.96
CA ILE A 98 -2.59 1.75 -5.34
C ILE A 98 -1.56 2.42 -6.27
N VAL A 99 -1.60 3.74 -6.36
CA VAL A 99 -0.59 4.51 -7.12
C VAL A 99 0.80 4.40 -6.49
N GLY A 100 1.82 4.34 -7.34
CA GLY A 100 3.21 4.03 -6.96
C GLY A 100 3.80 4.93 -5.89
N TYR A 101 3.48 6.23 -5.90
CA TYR A 101 4.03 7.17 -4.92
C TYR A 101 3.52 6.95 -3.49
N ARG A 102 2.41 6.19 -3.31
CA ARG A 102 1.87 5.85 -1.98
C ARG A 102 2.48 4.56 -1.39
N HIS A 103 3.20 3.77 -2.18
CA HIS A 103 3.66 2.44 -1.76
C HIS A 103 4.51 2.47 -0.49
N ASN A 104 5.54 3.34 -0.44
CA ASN A 104 6.41 3.45 0.72
C ASN A 104 5.66 3.93 1.97
N ASP A 105 4.75 4.89 1.83
CA ASP A 105 3.98 5.41 2.97
C ASP A 105 3.05 4.32 3.54
N LEU A 106 2.34 3.62 2.65
CA LEU A 106 1.40 2.57 3.02
C LEU A 106 2.09 1.34 3.64
N LEU A 107 3.32 1.03 3.21
CA LEU A 107 4.11 -0.11 3.69
C LEU A 107 5.10 0.23 4.81
N ALA A 108 5.18 1.49 5.25
CA ALA A 108 6.17 1.95 6.23
C ALA A 108 6.23 1.09 7.50
N ASN A 109 5.07 0.70 8.03
CA ASN A 109 4.98 -0.14 9.22
C ASN A 109 5.44 -1.58 8.96
N ALA A 110 5.09 -2.13 7.79
CA ALA A 110 5.52 -3.47 7.39
C ALA A 110 7.04 -3.52 7.23
N ILE A 111 7.65 -2.46 6.69
CA ILE A 111 9.12 -2.31 6.60
C ILE A 111 9.72 -2.20 8.01
N ALA A 112 9.12 -1.38 8.89
CA ALA A 112 9.64 -1.16 10.25
C ALA A 112 9.58 -2.40 11.17
N LEU A 113 8.77 -3.40 10.80
CA LEU A 113 8.65 -4.70 11.44
C LEU A 113 9.29 -5.83 10.60
N ASP A 114 10.03 -5.51 9.54
CA ASP A 114 10.74 -6.46 8.67
C ASP A 114 9.84 -7.48 7.94
N TYR A 115 8.55 -7.18 7.76
CA TYR A 115 7.63 -8.00 6.96
C TYR A 115 7.94 -7.91 5.46
N ILE A 116 8.51 -6.79 5.00
CA ILE A 116 8.88 -6.60 3.60
C ILE A 116 10.12 -5.72 3.49
N THR A 117 10.93 -5.99 2.48
CA THR A 117 12.03 -5.11 2.05
C THR A 117 11.65 -4.50 0.71
N ILE A 118 11.79 -3.18 0.60
CA ILE A 118 11.52 -2.39 -0.60
C ILE A 118 12.80 -1.68 -1.01
#